data_AF-A0AAU8JQY0-F1
#
_entry.id   AF-A0AAU8JQY0-F1
#
_cell.length_a   1.000
_cell.length_b   1.000
_cell.length_c   1.000
_cell.angle_alpha   90.00
_cell.angle_beta   90.00
_cell.angle_gamma   90.00
#
_symmetry.space_group_name_H-M   'P 1'
#
loop_
_entity.id
_entity.type
_entity.pdbx_description
1 polymer ?
#
loop_
_entity_poly.entity_id
_entity_poly.type
_entity_poly.pdbx_seq_one_letter_code
_entity_poly.pdbx_strand_id
1 'polypeptide(L)'
;MKTVARKLPLSAEQAVLSAWARERGWSVRWEHATRTRSEFLHLARGGRSLVAVFSHDGAFEYAKAPGDGAGGVELNLPALARELARPAVPADEVGRRASDAARTDGDRPASATGATPEETPPAEGSTTAGISVPEPPELRRAWGAWPLVIVGLLVLCVVVFMVARIAA
;
A
#
# COMPACT_ATOMS: atom_id res chain seq x y z
N MET A 1 -0.68 -32.92 -22.72
CA MET A 1 0.70 -32.44 -22.52
C MET A 1 0.72 -31.60 -21.25
N LYS A 2 1.47 -32.01 -20.21
CA LYS A 2 1.63 -31.22 -18.97
C LYS A 2 2.68 -30.15 -19.24
N THR A 3 2.27 -28.89 -19.33
CA THR A 3 3.19 -27.77 -19.37
C THR A 3 3.91 -27.71 -18.04
N VAL A 4 5.16 -28.17 -18.01
CA VAL A 4 6.04 -27.97 -16.85
C VAL A 4 6.26 -26.47 -16.78
N ALA A 5 5.57 -25.81 -15.85
CA ALA A 5 5.75 -24.40 -15.58
C ALA A 5 7.22 -24.20 -15.18
N ARG A 6 8.04 -23.75 -16.13
CA ARG A 6 9.41 -23.35 -15.83
C ARG A 6 9.30 -22.20 -14.84
N LYS A 7 9.77 -22.46 -13.63
CA LYS A 7 9.92 -21.47 -12.58
C LYS A 7 10.82 -20.37 -13.16
N LEU A 8 10.23 -19.23 -13.52
CA LEU A 8 11.00 -18.09 -14.01
C LEU A 8 11.99 -17.68 -12.91
N PRO A 9 13.24 -17.33 -13.27
CA PRO A 9 14.17 -16.80 -12.29
C PRO A 9 13.58 -15.53 -11.68
N LEU A 10 13.66 -15.41 -10.35
CA LEU A 10 13.24 -14.21 -9.64
C LEU A 10 13.98 -13.00 -10.22
N SER A 11 13.29 -11.87 -10.34
CA SER A 11 13.94 -10.61 -10.71
C SER A 11 15.00 -10.23 -9.67
N ALA A 12 15.98 -9.41 -10.05
CA ALA A 12 17.01 -8.96 -9.13
C ALA A 12 16.40 -8.22 -7.92
N GLU A 13 15.39 -7.37 -8.15
CA GLU A 13 14.70 -6.63 -7.09
C GLU A 13 13.95 -7.57 -6.13
N GLN A 14 13.26 -8.57 -6.69
CA GLN A 14 12.57 -9.60 -5.92
C GLN A 14 13.54 -10.41 -5.04
N ALA A 15 14.69 -10.80 -5.59
CA ALA A 15 15.73 -11.53 -4.88
C ALA A 15 16.27 -10.69 -3.71
N VAL A 16 16.61 -9.42 -3.96
CA VAL A 16 17.12 -8.49 -2.95
C VAL A 16 16.10 -8.25 -1.84
N LEU A 17 14.84 -7.94 -2.18
CA LEU A 17 13.80 -7.71 -1.18
C LEU A 17 13.57 -8.96 -0.32
N SER A 18 13.55 -10.14 -0.94
CA SER A 18 13.34 -11.39 -0.21
C SER A 18 14.50 -11.74 0.72
N ALA A 19 15.75 -11.49 0.31
CA ALA A 19 16.93 -11.72 1.14
C ALA A 19 16.91 -10.76 2.34
N TRP A 20 16.71 -9.48 2.07
CA TRP A 20 16.69 -8.42 3.09
C TRP A 20 15.54 -8.56 4.09
N ALA A 21 14.37 -9.05 3.66
CA ALA A 21 13.26 -9.37 4.54
C ALA A 21 13.57 -10.56 5.46
N ARG A 22 14.18 -11.63 4.93
CA ARG A 22 14.59 -12.81 5.71
C ARG A 22 15.65 -12.47 6.75
N GLU A 23 16.63 -11.64 6.40
CA GLU A 23 17.64 -11.13 7.35
C GLU A 23 17.01 -10.42 8.55
N ARG A 24 15.83 -9.82 8.36
CA ARG A 24 15.06 -9.15 9.41
C ARG A 24 14.07 -10.07 10.11
N GLY A 25 14.12 -11.37 9.88
CA GLY A 25 13.22 -12.34 10.50
C GLY A 25 11.79 -12.31 9.96
N TRP A 26 11.58 -11.80 8.74
CA TRP A 26 10.31 -11.97 8.04
C TRP A 26 10.27 -13.34 7.37
N SER A 27 9.14 -14.02 7.51
CA SER A 27 8.81 -15.18 6.68
C SER A 27 8.37 -14.67 5.30
N VAL A 28 8.86 -15.33 4.25
CA VAL A 28 8.68 -14.89 2.87
C VAL A 28 8.09 -16.05 2.05
N ARG A 29 6.91 -15.85 1.50
CA ARG A 29 6.21 -16.82 0.64
C ARG A 29 5.85 -16.19 -0.69
N TRP A 30 6.13 -16.93 -1.76
CA TRP A 30 5.83 -16.52 -3.12
C TRP A 30 4.51 -17.15 -3.58
N GLU A 31 3.68 -16.35 -4.23
CA GLU A 31 2.45 -16.78 -4.88
C GLU A 31 2.38 -16.21 -6.29
N HIS A 32 2.27 -17.11 -7.28
CA HIS A 32 2.21 -16.74 -8.68
C HIS A 32 0.75 -16.76 -9.11
N ALA A 33 0.17 -15.58 -9.41
CA ALA A 33 -1.22 -15.51 -9.81
C ALA A 33 -1.35 -15.78 -11.31
N THR A 34 -1.91 -16.94 -11.63
CA THR A 34 -2.10 -17.39 -13.02
C THR A 34 -3.04 -16.50 -13.83
N ARG A 35 -3.87 -15.67 -13.17
CA ARG A 35 -4.87 -14.82 -13.84
C ARG A 35 -4.42 -13.39 -14.10
N THR A 36 -3.61 -12.80 -13.23
CA THR A 36 -3.35 -11.35 -13.26
C THR A 36 -2.00 -10.97 -13.87
N ARG A 37 -1.17 -11.94 -14.27
CA ARG A 37 0.26 -11.74 -14.67
C ARG A 37 1.13 -11.07 -13.60
N SER A 38 0.57 -10.69 -12.46
CA SER A 38 1.30 -10.15 -11.32
C SER A 38 1.82 -11.29 -10.44
N GLU A 39 2.97 -11.05 -9.83
CA GLU A 39 3.56 -11.93 -8.83
C GLU A 39 3.37 -11.33 -7.44
N PHE A 40 3.02 -12.17 -6.47
CA PHE A 40 2.73 -11.74 -5.11
C PHE A 40 3.79 -12.30 -4.16
N LEU A 41 4.36 -11.40 -3.36
CA LEU A 41 5.30 -11.72 -2.30
C LEU A 41 4.64 -11.46 -0.95
N HIS A 42 4.28 -12.54 -0.27
CA HIS A 42 3.70 -12.52 1.06
C HIS A 42 4.82 -12.50 2.10
N LEU A 43 4.80 -11.47 2.94
CA LEU A 43 5.78 -11.23 3.99
C LEU A 43 5.03 -11.27 5.31
N ALA A 44 5.43 -12.11 6.26
CA ALA A 44 4.79 -12.14 7.58
C ALA A 44 5.80 -12.19 8.73
N ARG A 45 5.53 -11.42 9.79
CA ARG A 45 6.36 -11.33 11.00
C ARG A 45 5.54 -10.84 12.19
N GLY A 46 5.48 -11.63 13.26
CA GLY A 46 4.93 -11.20 14.56
C GLY A 46 3.51 -10.62 14.48
N GLY A 47 2.58 -11.29 13.79
CA GLY A 47 1.19 -10.84 13.61
C GLY A 47 1.00 -9.78 12.52
N ARG A 48 2.07 -9.25 11.92
CA ARG A 48 2.00 -8.39 10.73
C ARG A 48 2.14 -9.24 9.48
N SER A 49 1.32 -8.96 8.48
CA SER A 49 1.54 -9.44 7.11
C SER A 49 1.64 -8.27 6.16
N LEU A 50 2.38 -8.42 5.06
CA LEU A 50 2.46 -7.46 3.96
C LEU A 50 2.41 -8.28 2.66
N VAL A 51 1.81 -7.73 1.62
CA VAL A 51 1.79 -8.35 0.29
C VAL A 51 2.42 -7.37 -0.68
N ALA A 52 3.63 -7.66 -1.16
CA ALA A 52 4.25 -6.89 -2.23
C ALA A 52 3.82 -7.47 -3.59
N VAL A 53 3.40 -6.58 -4.48
CA VAL A 53 2.93 -6.91 -5.83
C VAL A 53 4.02 -6.49 -6.82
N PHE A 54 4.39 -7.42 -7.66
CA PHE A 54 5.35 -7.23 -8.73
C PHE A 54 4.66 -7.42 -10.08
N SER A 55 5.06 -6.62 -11.04
CA SER A 55 4.70 -6.80 -12.44
C SER A 55 5.36 -8.05 -13.01
N HIS A 56 4.90 -8.51 -14.17
CA HIS A 56 5.41 -9.72 -14.83
C HIS A 56 6.90 -9.65 -15.26
N ASP A 57 7.43 -8.44 -15.45
CA ASP A 57 8.85 -8.16 -15.70
C ASP A 57 9.66 -8.07 -14.41
N GLY A 58 8.99 -8.22 -13.27
CA GLY A 58 9.60 -8.30 -11.94
C GLY A 58 9.90 -6.96 -11.30
N ALA A 59 9.35 -5.86 -11.84
CA ALA A 59 9.41 -4.55 -11.21
C ALA A 59 8.41 -4.46 -10.06
N PHE A 60 8.79 -3.74 -9.01
CA PHE A 60 7.88 -3.48 -7.90
C PHE A 60 6.76 -2.51 -8.31
N GLU A 61 5.50 -2.89 -8.10
CA GLU A 61 4.36 -2.00 -8.33
C GLU A 61 3.96 -1.29 -7.04
N TYR A 62 3.51 -2.07 -6.04
CA TYR A 62 3.09 -1.57 -4.74
C TYR A 62 3.09 -2.69 -3.71
N ALA A 63 2.99 -2.36 -2.44
CA ALA A 63 2.73 -3.32 -1.39
C ALA A 63 1.47 -2.95 -0.61
N LYS A 64 0.77 -3.95 -0.07
CA LYS A 64 -0.41 -3.77 0.76
C LYS A 64 -0.12 -4.24 2.17
N ALA A 65 -0.33 -3.34 3.13
CA ALA A 65 -0.48 -3.73 4.52
C ALA A 65 -1.96 -4.02 4.81
N PRO A 66 -2.31 -5.13 5.49
CA PRO A 66 -3.65 -5.32 6.02
C PRO A 66 -3.90 -4.18 7.01
N GLY A 67 -4.89 -3.35 6.69
CA GLY A 67 -5.44 -2.37 7.62
C GLY A 67 -6.71 -2.93 8.24
N ASP A 68 -7.25 -2.21 9.23
CA ASP A 68 -8.53 -2.54 9.90
C ASP A 68 -9.77 -2.38 8.99
N GLY A 69 -9.57 -2.29 7.66
CA GLY A 69 -10.62 -2.14 6.66
C GLY A 69 -10.33 -2.94 5.38
N ALA A 70 -11.36 -3.10 4.54
CA ALA A 70 -11.33 -3.93 3.33
C ALA A 70 -10.32 -3.48 2.25
N GLY A 71 -9.76 -2.27 2.36
CA GLY A 71 -8.72 -1.75 1.50
C GLY A 71 -7.42 -1.59 2.28
N GLY A 72 -6.47 -2.52 2.11
CA GLY A 72 -5.14 -2.37 2.68
C GLY A 72 -4.46 -1.10 2.18
N VAL A 73 -3.60 -0.49 3.01
CA VAL A 73 -2.85 0.72 2.63
C VAL A 73 -1.83 0.36 1.57
N GLU A 74 -1.88 1.05 0.43
CA GLU A 74 -0.88 0.91 -0.64
C GLU A 74 0.41 1.64 -0.26
N LEU A 75 1.50 0.89 -0.23
CA LEU A 75 2.83 1.31 0.16
C LEU A 75 3.73 1.29 -1.08
N ASN A 76 4.40 2.40 -1.33
CA ASN A 76 5.51 2.44 -2.28
C ASN A 76 6.76 1.75 -1.70
N LEU A 77 7.79 1.52 -2.51
CA LEU A 77 8.98 0.78 -2.11
C LEU A 77 9.69 1.39 -0.88
N PRO A 78 9.88 2.73 -0.77
CA PRO A 78 10.44 3.34 0.44
C PRO A 78 9.55 3.18 1.69
N ALA A 79 8.23 3.22 1.56
CA ALA A 79 7.30 2.97 2.66
C ALA A 79 7.34 1.51 3.10
N LEU A 80 7.38 0.57 2.15
CA LEU A 80 7.56 -0.85 2.42
C LEU A 80 8.88 -1.12 3.17
N ALA A 81 9.99 -0.53 2.71
CA ALA A 81 11.28 -0.67 3.38
C ALA A 81 11.23 -0.16 4.83
N ARG A 82 10.57 0.97 5.07
CA ARG A 82 10.37 1.48 6.45
C ARG A 82 9.55 0.52 7.31
N GLU A 83 8.47 -0.06 6.78
CA GLU A 83 7.65 -1.03 7.52
C GLU A 83 8.39 -2.33 7.82
N LEU A 84 9.15 -2.84 6.86
CA LEU A 84 9.96 -4.05 7.06
C LEU A 84 11.13 -3.83 8.03
N ALA A 85 11.68 -2.62 8.07
CA ALA A 85 12.71 -2.21 9.03
C ALA A 85 12.14 -1.94 10.44
N ARG A 86 10.83 -1.73 10.56
CA ARG A 86 10.18 -1.49 11.85
C ARG A 86 10.42 -2.70 12.77
N PRO A 87 10.91 -2.50 14.00
CA PRO A 87 11.08 -3.60 14.92
C PRO A 87 9.74 -4.29 15.17
N ALA A 88 9.78 -5.62 15.29
CA ALA A 88 8.64 -6.36 15.78
C ALA A 88 8.40 -5.94 17.22
N VAL A 89 7.21 -5.45 17.52
CA VAL A 89 6.79 -5.27 18.91
C VAL A 89 6.67 -6.67 19.48
N PRO A 90 7.37 -7.00 20.57
CA PRO A 90 7.26 -8.32 21.18
C PRO A 90 5.80 -8.58 21.53
N ALA A 91 5.29 -9.76 21.16
CA ALA A 91 3.88 -10.13 21.38
C ALA A 91 3.45 -9.94 22.85
N ASP A 92 4.40 -10.10 23.77
CA ASP A 92 4.23 -9.91 25.21
C ASP A 92 3.83 -8.46 25.59
N GLU A 93 4.29 -7.45 24.85
CA GLU A 93 3.88 -6.06 25.08
C GLU A 93 2.48 -5.74 24.56
N VAL A 94 2.04 -6.40 23.49
CA VAL A 94 0.69 -6.20 22.93
C VAL A 94 -0.34 -6.74 23.90
N GLY A 95 -0.11 -7.93 24.44
CA GLY A 95 -0.96 -8.52 25.48
C GLY A 95 -0.97 -7.69 26.78
N ARG A 96 0.19 -7.16 27.19
CA ARG A 96 0.31 -6.32 28.39
C ARG A 96 -0.42 -4.98 28.22
N ARG A 97 -0.28 -4.29 27.07
CA ARG A 97 -1.01 -3.04 26.80
C ARG A 97 -2.52 -3.24 26.71
N ALA A 98 -2.98 -4.32 26.09
CA ALA A 98 -4.41 -4.64 26.07
C ALA A 98 -4.93 -4.93 27.49
N SER A 99 -4.14 -5.61 28.32
CA SER A 99 -4.48 -5.90 29.72
C SER A 99 -4.43 -4.65 30.62
N ASP A 100 -3.52 -3.71 30.37
CA ASP A 100 -3.43 -2.43 31.10
C ASP A 100 -4.53 -1.44 30.69
N ALA A 101 -4.91 -1.43 29.40
CA ALA A 101 -6.05 -0.64 28.91
C ALA A 101 -7.38 -1.15 29.47
N ALA A 102 -7.55 -2.48 29.58
CA ALA A 102 -8.72 -3.06 30.25
C ALA A 102 -8.73 -2.79 31.76
N ARG A 103 -7.59 -2.50 32.38
CA ARG A 103 -7.47 -2.20 33.82
C ARG A 103 -7.78 -0.74 34.17
N THR A 104 -7.77 0.17 33.20
CA THR A 104 -7.94 1.62 33.43
C THR A 104 -9.38 2.13 33.30
N ASP A 105 -10.34 1.27 32.97
CA ASP A 105 -11.77 1.64 32.85
C ASP A 105 -12.58 1.42 34.14
N GLY A 106 -11.90 1.08 35.25
CA GLY A 106 -12.55 0.68 36.51
C GLY A 106 -12.62 1.72 37.64
N ASP A 107 -11.83 2.80 37.60
CA ASP A 107 -11.68 3.71 38.76
C ASP A 107 -11.84 5.18 38.37
N ARG A 108 -13.10 5.62 38.17
CA ARG A 108 -13.45 7.05 38.26
C ARG A 108 -14.48 7.25 39.39
N PRO A 109 -14.10 7.80 40.56
CA PRO A 109 -15.07 8.23 41.54
C PRO A 109 -15.85 9.44 41.01
N ALA A 110 -17.17 9.32 41.03
CA ALA A 110 -18.10 10.39 40.75
C ALA A 110 -18.06 11.43 41.90
N SER A 111 -17.26 12.47 41.72
CA SER A 111 -17.38 13.70 42.52
C SER A 111 -18.17 14.73 41.72
N ALA A 112 -19.49 14.73 41.92
CA ALA A 112 -20.32 15.89 41.68
C ALA A 112 -20.48 16.62 43.02
N THR A 113 -20.09 17.90 43.10
CA THR A 113 -20.84 19.02 43.71
C THR A 113 -19.95 20.27 43.73
N GLY A 114 -20.42 21.33 43.06
CA GLY A 114 -20.23 22.72 43.51
C GLY A 114 -19.00 23.49 43.03
N ALA A 115 -19.06 24.06 41.83
CA ALA A 115 -18.40 25.33 41.53
C ALA A 115 -19.28 26.13 40.56
N THR A 116 -19.39 27.42 40.87
CA THR A 116 -20.36 28.44 40.45
C THR A 116 -20.37 28.78 38.95
N PRO A 117 -21.51 29.26 38.41
CA PRO A 117 -21.62 29.74 37.03
C PRO A 117 -21.11 31.17 36.96
N GLU A 118 -19.90 31.39 36.46
CA GLU A 118 -19.44 32.73 36.11
C GLU A 118 -18.53 32.68 34.89
N GLU A 119 -18.78 33.65 34.00
CA GLU A 119 -17.92 34.14 32.92
C GLU A 119 -17.87 33.26 31.65
N THR A 120 -18.87 33.49 30.80
CA THR A 120 -18.85 33.33 29.34
C THR A 120 -17.46 33.63 28.76
N PRO A 121 -16.78 32.69 28.08
CA PRO A 121 -15.57 33.01 27.32
C PRO A 121 -15.92 34.02 26.21
N PRO A 122 -15.06 35.01 25.95
CA PRO A 122 -15.33 36.04 24.97
C PRO A 122 -15.48 35.42 23.58
N ALA A 123 -16.52 35.87 22.87
CA ALA A 123 -16.69 35.64 21.46
C ALA A 123 -15.58 36.37 20.68
N GLU A 124 -14.45 35.70 20.50
CA GLU A 124 -13.40 36.05 19.53
C GLU A 124 -12.83 34.70 19.04
N GLY A 125 -12.74 34.36 17.76
CA GLY A 125 -13.07 35.05 16.53
C GLY A 125 -12.92 34.01 15.42
N SER A 126 -13.61 34.30 14.31
CA SER A 126 -13.38 33.77 12.97
C SER A 126 -12.05 32.99 12.78
N THR A 127 -12.13 31.65 12.68
CA THR A 127 -11.17 30.86 11.90
C THR A 127 -11.91 29.82 11.05
N THR A 128 -12.86 30.30 10.26
CA THR A 128 -13.25 29.64 8.99
C THR A 128 -12.59 30.37 7.81
N ALA A 129 -11.42 30.97 8.05
CA ALA A 129 -10.53 31.50 7.02
C ALA A 129 -9.40 30.48 6.84
N GLY A 130 -9.69 29.40 6.14
CA GLY A 130 -8.76 28.28 6.02
C GLY A 130 -9.34 27.03 5.38
N ILE A 131 -10.53 27.10 4.78
CA ILE A 131 -10.87 26.19 3.69
C ILE A 131 -9.87 26.56 2.60
N SER A 132 -8.75 25.85 2.58
CA SER A 132 -7.76 25.88 1.52
C SER A 132 -8.54 25.80 0.22
N VAL A 133 -8.62 26.92 -0.49
CA VAL A 133 -9.00 26.90 -1.90
C VAL A 133 -8.10 25.83 -2.51
N PRO A 134 -8.64 24.73 -3.05
CA PRO A 134 -7.81 23.74 -3.70
C PRO A 134 -7.04 24.51 -4.75
N GLU A 135 -5.72 24.57 -4.57
CA GLU A 135 -4.81 25.22 -5.50
C GLU A 135 -5.22 24.72 -6.89
N PRO A 136 -5.56 25.63 -7.84
CA PRO A 136 -6.06 25.23 -9.14
C PRO A 136 -5.06 24.21 -9.67
N PRO A 137 -5.48 22.96 -9.94
CA PRO A 137 -4.55 21.93 -10.35
C PRO A 137 -3.84 22.48 -11.57
N GLU A 138 -2.54 22.79 -11.41
CA GLU A 138 -1.75 23.25 -12.53
C GLU A 138 -1.98 22.20 -13.61
N LEU A 139 -2.54 22.65 -14.74
CA LEU A 139 -2.79 21.81 -15.89
C LEU A 139 -1.42 21.32 -16.34
N ARG A 140 -0.92 20.25 -15.71
CA ARG A 140 0.34 19.61 -16.04
C ARG A 140 0.19 19.29 -17.50
N ARG A 141 0.93 20.02 -18.33
CA ARG A 141 0.83 20.04 -19.79
C ARG A 141 0.62 18.60 -20.25
N ALA A 142 -0.65 18.25 -20.52
CA ALA A 142 -1.03 16.89 -20.87
C ALA A 142 -0.13 16.51 -22.05
N TRP A 143 0.46 15.32 -21.98
CA TRP A 143 1.65 14.85 -22.73
C TRP A 143 1.58 15.06 -24.27
N GLY A 144 1.49 16.30 -24.77
CA GLY A 144 1.30 16.63 -26.18
C GLY A 144 0.33 15.72 -26.94
N ALA A 145 0.50 15.67 -28.25
CA ALA A 145 -0.14 14.67 -29.10
C ALA A 145 0.67 13.34 -29.16
N TRP A 146 1.76 13.24 -28.41
CA TRP A 146 2.76 12.19 -28.58
C TRP A 146 2.23 10.78 -28.27
N PRO A 147 1.50 10.54 -27.15
CA PRO A 147 0.86 9.26 -26.90
C PRO A 147 -0.16 8.88 -27.97
N LEU A 148 -0.89 9.86 -28.52
CA LEU A 148 -1.90 9.62 -29.54
C LEU A 148 -1.27 9.11 -30.84
N VAL A 149 -0.11 9.67 -31.23
CA VAL A 149 0.65 9.21 -32.41
C VAL A 149 1.15 7.78 -32.22
N ILE A 150 1.68 7.45 -31.04
CA ILE A 150 2.16 6.08 -30.73
C ILE A 150 1.01 5.07 -30.82
N VAL A 151 -0.13 5.37 -30.20
CA VAL A 151 -1.30 4.50 -30.25
C VAL A 151 -1.82 4.35 -31.68
N GLY A 152 -1.88 5.44 -32.45
CA GLY A 152 -2.29 5.40 -33.85
C GLY A 152 -1.39 4.52 -34.71
N LEU A 153 -0.07 4.63 -34.56
CA LEU A 153 0.90 3.80 -35.28
C LEU A 153 0.76 2.32 -34.91
N LEU A 154 0.56 2.02 -33.62
CA LEU A 154 0.40 0.65 -33.15
C LEU A 154 -0.87 0.00 -33.73
N VAL A 155 -1.99 0.72 -33.73
CA VAL A 155 -3.25 0.27 -34.36
C VAL A 155 -3.03 0.02 -35.86
N LEU A 156 -2.34 0.91 -36.56
CA LEU A 156 -2.04 0.75 -37.98
C LEU A 156 -1.23 -0.53 -38.24
N CYS A 157 -0.17 -0.79 -37.46
CA CYS A 157 0.62 -2.02 -37.56
C CYS A 157 -0.22 -3.29 -37.36
N VAL A 158 -1.11 -3.29 -36.37
CA VAL A 158 -1.99 -4.44 -36.10
C VAL A 158 -2.96 -4.69 -37.26
N VAL A 159 -3.55 -3.63 -37.82
CA VAL A 159 -4.46 -3.74 -38.97
C VAL A 159 -3.73 -4.28 -40.19
N VAL A 160 -2.55 -3.75 -40.51
CA VAL A 160 -1.75 -4.24 -41.65
C VAL A 160 -1.39 -5.72 -41.48
N PHE A 161 -0.95 -6.12 -40.27
CA PHE A 161 -0.64 -7.51 -39.97
C PHE A 161 -1.86 -8.42 -40.13
N MET A 162 -3.02 -7.98 -39.64
CA MET A 162 -4.26 -8.76 -39.73
C MET A 162 -4.73 -8.92 -41.18
N VAL A 163 -4.64 -7.86 -41.99
CA VAL A 163 -4.95 -7.92 -43.43
C VAL A 163 -3.98 -8.85 -44.15
N ALA A 164 -2.68 -8.73 -43.89
CA ALA A 164 -1.66 -9.61 -44.47
C ALA A 164 -1.90 -11.08 -44.12
N ARG A 165 -2.37 -11.38 -42.90
CA ARG A 165 -2.71 -12.75 -42.47
C ARG A 165 -3.97 -13.31 -43.10
N ILE A 166 -4.90 -12.47 -43.56
CA ILE A 166 -6.11 -12.90 -44.28
C ILE A 166 -5.82 -13.11 -45.77
N ALA A 167 -4.93 -12.28 -46.34
CA ALA A 167 -4.57 -12.35 -47.75
C ALA A 167 -3.50 -13.41 -48.08
N ALA A 168 -2.78 -13.93 -47.08
CA ALA A 168 -1.78 -15.00 -47.21
C ALA A 168 -2.36 -16.37 -46.86
#